data_AF-A0A1R0Y8A3-F1
#
_entry.id   AF-A0A1R0Y8A3-F1
#
_cell.length_a   1.000
_cell.length_b   1.000
_cell.length_c   1.000
_cell.angle_alpha   90.00
_cell.angle_beta   90.00
_cell.angle_gamma   90.00
#
_symmetry.space_group_name_H-M   'P 1'
#
loop_
_entity.id
_entity.type
_entity.pdbx_description
1 polymer ?
#
loop_
_entity_poly.entity_id
_entity_poly.type
_entity_poly.pdbx_seq_one_letter_code
_entity_poly.pdbx_strand_id
1 'polypeptide(L)'
;MAYTRGNLAVQPKRKEEVNPLYREKTKVVTKRRVLPLQEKLLYMLTLGVCVLVAITLISRYVHIYDLNLQAQKLDKEIASAKKQISTFEMEKQNLEQKVAQKAKDLGYVAPDENATIFIPASPLSTEGDN
;
A
#
# COMPACT_ATOMS: atom_id res chain seq x y z
N MET A 1 50.67 -80.67 -53.37
CA MET A 1 51.38 -80.05 -54.52
C MET A 1 51.26 -78.55 -54.41
N ALA A 2 52.36 -77.88 -54.08
CA ALA A 2 52.47 -76.43 -54.06
C ALA A 2 52.94 -75.97 -55.44
N TYR A 3 52.10 -75.24 -56.17
CA TYR A 3 52.51 -74.58 -57.40
C TYR A 3 53.08 -73.21 -57.06
N THR A 4 54.39 -73.18 -56.87
CA THR A 4 55.18 -71.97 -56.66
C THR A 4 55.71 -71.51 -58.01
N ARG A 5 54.98 -70.61 -58.68
CA ARG A 5 55.50 -69.85 -59.83
C ARG A 5 54.98 -68.41 -59.76
N GLY A 6 55.83 -67.50 -59.33
CA GLY A 6 55.57 -66.06 -59.32
C GLY A 6 56.55 -65.32 -58.41
N ASN A 7 57.13 -64.23 -58.92
CA ASN A 7 58.20 -63.42 -58.33
C ASN A 7 58.24 -63.34 -56.80
N LEU A 8 59.38 -63.74 -56.20
CA LEU A 8 59.63 -63.78 -54.75
C LEU A 8 59.95 -62.39 -54.15
N ALA A 9 59.31 -61.34 -54.64
CA ALA A 9 59.52 -59.96 -54.21
C ALA A 9 58.21 -59.22 -53.86
N VAL A 10 57.13 -59.97 -53.61
CA VAL A 10 55.91 -59.40 -53.06
C VAL A 10 55.81 -59.85 -51.61
N GLN A 11 56.23 -58.98 -50.69
CA GLN A 11 55.84 -59.12 -49.29
C GLN A 11 54.31 -58.92 -49.25
N PRO A 12 53.51 -59.91 -48.81
CA PRO A 12 52.11 -59.64 -48.55
C PRO A 12 52.05 -58.58 -47.45
N LYS A 13 51.58 -57.37 -47.77
CA LYS A 13 51.31 -56.34 -46.77
C LYS A 13 50.40 -56.97 -45.71
N ARG A 14 50.92 -57.12 -44.50
CA ARG A 14 50.15 -57.52 -43.32
C ARG A 14 48.93 -56.60 -43.26
N LYS A 15 47.73 -57.18 -43.31
CA LYS A 15 46.50 -56.44 -43.05
C LYS A 15 46.66 -55.81 -41.68
N GLU A 16 46.64 -54.49 -41.59
CA GLU A 16 46.52 -53.82 -40.31
C GLU A 16 45.19 -54.24 -39.71
N GLU A 17 45.27 -55.01 -38.64
CA GLU A 17 44.12 -55.27 -37.78
C GLU A 17 43.77 -53.94 -37.12
N VAL A 18 42.92 -53.17 -37.80
CA VAL A 18 42.29 -52.00 -37.21
C VAL A 18 41.40 -52.55 -36.10
N ASN A 19 41.93 -52.60 -34.89
CA ASN A 19 41.22 -53.03 -33.70
C ASN A 19 39.92 -52.21 -33.61
N PRO A 20 38.73 -52.79 -33.86
CA PRO A 20 37.48 -52.02 -33.85
C PRO A 20 37.03 -51.70 -32.42
N LEU A 21 37.86 -51.97 -31.42
CA LEU A 21 37.49 -51.96 -30.01
C LEU A 21 37.87 -50.69 -29.25
N TYR A 22 38.63 -49.76 -29.82
CA TYR A 22 38.99 -48.54 -29.10
C TYR A 22 38.11 -47.36 -29.48
N ARG A 23 37.04 -47.16 -28.71
CA ARG A 23 36.29 -45.90 -28.67
C ARG A 23 36.88 -45.01 -27.60
N GLU A 24 37.46 -43.88 -27.99
CA GLU A 24 37.78 -42.80 -27.07
C GLU A 24 36.50 -42.29 -26.41
N LYS A 25 36.28 -42.65 -25.14
CA LYS A 25 35.20 -42.11 -24.34
C LYS A 25 35.71 -40.87 -23.64
N THR A 26 35.30 -39.70 -24.11
CA THR A 26 35.52 -38.45 -23.39
C THR A 26 34.79 -38.52 -22.06
N LYS A 27 35.56 -38.54 -20.97
CA LYS A 27 35.01 -38.60 -19.62
C LYS A 27 34.41 -37.24 -19.30
N VAL A 28 33.09 -37.12 -19.45
CA VAL A 28 32.35 -35.93 -19.07
C VAL A 28 32.46 -35.78 -17.56
N VAL A 29 33.28 -34.82 -17.10
CA VAL A 29 33.42 -34.53 -15.67
C VAL A 29 32.22 -33.69 -15.26
N THR A 30 31.15 -34.35 -14.83
CA THR A 30 30.02 -33.67 -14.18
C THR A 30 30.47 -33.16 -12.81
N LYS A 31 30.67 -31.85 -12.69
CA LYS A 31 30.91 -31.22 -11.40
C LYS A 31 29.67 -31.41 -10.51
N ARG A 32 29.85 -31.97 -9.31
CA ARG A 32 28.77 -32.14 -8.33
C ARG A 32 28.33 -30.76 -7.84
N ARG A 33 27.03 -30.45 -7.93
CA ARG A 33 26.43 -29.31 -7.21
C ARG A 33 26.56 -29.62 -5.71
N VAL A 34 27.30 -28.77 -5.00
CA VAL A 34 27.65 -28.96 -3.58
C VAL A 34 26.49 -28.76 -2.60
N LEU A 35 25.34 -28.25 -3.04
CA LEU A 35 24.16 -28.09 -2.20
C LEU A 35 22.88 -28.55 -2.95
N PRO A 36 22.04 -29.40 -2.33
CA PRO A 36 20.73 -29.74 -2.87
C PRO A 36 19.86 -28.48 -2.91
N LEU A 37 19.08 -28.33 -3.98
CA LEU A 37 18.24 -27.14 -4.22
C LEU A 37 17.24 -26.87 -3.09
N GLN A 38 16.81 -27.91 -2.38
CA GLN A 38 15.84 -27.84 -1.29
C GLN A 38 16.37 -27.07 -0.09
N GLU A 39 17.61 -27.34 0.35
CA GLU A 39 18.23 -26.63 1.49
C GLU A 39 18.41 -25.14 1.18
N LYS A 40 18.85 -24.82 -0.04
CA LYS A 40 19.03 -23.43 -0.47
C LYS A 40 17.71 -22.65 -0.47
N LEU A 41 16.60 -23.29 -0.86
CA LEU A 41 15.26 -22.71 -0.82
C LEU A 41 14.81 -22.42 0.62
N LEU A 42 15.07 -23.34 1.54
CA LEU A 42 14.71 -23.19 2.95
C LEU A 42 15.46 -22.02 3.61
N TYR A 43 16.74 -21.83 3.29
CA TYR A 43 17.50 -20.66 3.75
C TYR A 43 16.96 -19.33 3.19
N MET A 44 16.57 -19.29 1.91
CA MET A 44 16.00 -18.06 1.33
C MET A 44 14.63 -17.74 1.93
N LEU A 45 13.82 -18.76 2.22
CA LEU A 45 12.52 -18.61 2.86
C LEU A 45 12.67 -18.09 4.30
N THR A 46 13.56 -18.68 5.10
CA THR A 46 13.79 -18.24 6.48
C THR A 46 14.33 -16.80 6.54
N LEU A 47 15.24 -16.43 5.64
CA LEU A 47 15.69 -15.06 5.49
C LEU A 47 14.53 -14.12 5.11
N GLY A 48 13.67 -14.53 4.16
CA GLY A 48 12.49 -13.77 3.75
C GLY A 48 11.50 -13.54 4.89
N VAL A 49 11.22 -14.57 5.69
CA VAL A 49 10.36 -14.46 6.88
C VAL A 49 10.96 -13.49 7.89
N CYS A 50 12.27 -13.55 8.14
CA CYS A 50 12.96 -12.66 9.07
C CYS A 50 12.87 -11.20 8.63
N VAL A 51 13.05 -10.93 7.34
CA VAL A 51 12.91 -9.58 6.75
C VAL A 51 11.46 -9.10 6.83
N LEU A 52 10.48 -9.96 6.53
CA LEU A 52 9.06 -9.61 6.64
C LEU A 52 8.69 -9.20 8.06
N VAL A 53 9.12 -9.95 9.07
CA VAL A 53 8.89 -9.60 10.47
C VAL A 53 9.49 -8.23 10.79
N ALA A 54 10.73 -7.97 10.38
CA ALA A 54 11.36 -6.66 10.58
C ALA A 54 10.57 -5.51 9.92
N ILE A 55 10.12 -5.69 8.67
CA ILE A 55 9.30 -4.69 7.95
C ILE A 55 7.98 -4.45 8.68
N THR A 56 7.29 -5.50 9.13
CA THR A 56 6.01 -5.36 9.84
C THR A 56 6.14 -4.64 11.17
N LEU A 57 7.24 -4.84 11.89
CA LEU A 57 7.51 -4.10 13.13
C LEU A 57 7.71 -2.61 12.82
N ILE A 58 8.56 -2.28 11.85
CA ILE A 58 8.84 -0.90 11.45
C ILE A 58 7.56 -0.20 10.97
N SER A 59 6.74 -0.86 10.13
CA SER A 59 5.50 -0.25 9.62
C SER A 59 4.52 0.06 10.75
N ARG A 60 4.45 -0.80 11.76
CA ARG A 60 3.61 -0.58 12.95
C ARG A 60 4.05 0.65 13.73
N TYR A 61 5.35 0.85 13.90
CA TYR A 61 5.89 2.04 14.57
C TYR A 61 5.63 3.33 13.78
N VAL A 62 5.80 3.30 12.45
CA VAL A 62 5.49 4.44 11.58
C VAL A 62 4.01 4.81 11.67
N HIS A 63 3.12 3.82 11.65
CA HIS A 63 1.68 4.05 11.74
C HIS A 63 1.26 4.69 13.06
N ILE A 64 1.85 4.26 14.19
CA ILE A 64 1.58 4.86 15.51
C ILE A 64 2.04 6.31 15.54
N TYR A 65 3.21 6.60 14.97
CA TYR A 65 3.74 7.95 14.91
C TYR A 65 2.83 8.88 14.09
N ASP A 66 2.39 8.43 12.91
CA ASP A 66 1.51 9.22 12.05
C ASP A 66 0.14 9.46 12.72
N LEU A 67 -0.43 8.44 13.36
CA LEU A 67 -1.67 8.59 14.14
C LEU A 67 -1.53 9.64 15.25
N ASN A 68 -0.43 9.65 15.98
CA ASN A 68 -0.20 10.62 17.04
C ASN A 68 -0.09 12.05 16.47
N LEU A 69 0.60 12.21 15.34
CA LEU A 69 0.69 13.50 14.66
C LEU A 69 -0.67 13.98 14.17
N GLN A 70 -1.49 13.08 13.60
CA GLN A 70 -2.85 13.38 13.17
C GLN A 70 -3.74 13.78 14.35
N ALA A 71 -3.67 13.06 15.47
CA ALA A 71 -4.40 13.40 16.69
C ALA A 71 -4.03 14.80 17.19
N GLN A 72 -2.74 15.14 17.26
CA GLN A 72 -2.29 16.47 17.65
C GLN A 72 -2.77 17.59 16.71
N LYS A 73 -2.86 17.32 15.41
CA LYS A 73 -3.41 18.28 14.44
C LYS A 73 -4.91 18.49 14.66
N LEU A 74 -5.66 17.39 14.81
CA LEU A 74 -7.08 17.39 15.13
C LEU A 74 -7.36 18.15 16.43
N ASP A 75 -6.59 17.91 17.48
CA ASP A 75 -6.75 18.61 18.77
C ASP A 75 -6.56 20.13 18.63
N LYS A 76 -5.58 20.56 17.81
CA LYS A 76 -5.36 21.99 17.52
C LYS A 76 -6.52 22.60 16.75
N GLU A 77 -7.08 21.87 15.79
CA GLU A 77 -8.24 22.29 15.01
C GLU A 77 -9.51 22.36 15.86
N ILE A 78 -9.73 21.38 16.74
CA ILE A 78 -10.83 21.42 17.71
C ILE A 78 -10.68 22.61 18.66
N ALA A 79 -9.46 22.88 19.12
CA ALA A 79 -9.19 24.03 19.99
C ALA A 79 -9.45 25.37 19.27
N SER A 80 -9.09 25.49 17.99
CA SER A 80 -9.37 26.71 17.21
C SER A 80 -10.87 26.86 16.93
N ALA A 81 -11.56 25.78 16.55
CA ALA A 81 -13.00 25.77 16.32
C ALA A 81 -13.77 26.13 17.59
N LYS A 82 -13.39 25.59 18.76
CA LYS A 82 -13.99 25.98 20.05
C LYS A 82 -13.83 27.45 20.35
N LYS A 83 -12.67 28.04 20.05
CA LYS A 83 -12.47 29.49 20.20
C LYS A 83 -13.42 30.28 19.31
N GLN A 84 -13.57 29.88 18.04
CA GLN A 84 -14.50 30.54 17.11
C GLN A 84 -15.96 30.43 17.58
N ILE A 85 -16.36 29.26 18.09
CA ILE A 85 -17.70 29.08 18.66
C ILE A 85 -17.89 30.02 19.85
N SER A 86 -16.93 30.10 20.77
CA SER A 86 -17.03 31.01 21.91
C SER A 86 -17.10 32.49 21.50
N THR A 87 -16.42 32.89 20.42
CA THR A 87 -16.53 34.26 19.90
C THR A 87 -17.91 34.52 19.32
N PHE A 88 -18.47 33.57 18.57
CA PHE A 88 -19.81 33.72 18.00
C PHE A 88 -20.91 33.71 19.06
N GLU A 89 -20.77 32.92 20.12
CA GLU A 89 -21.69 32.95 21.27
C GLU A 89 -21.67 34.32 21.95
N MET A 90 -20.49 34.90 22.16
CA MET A 90 -20.34 36.25 22.70
C MET A 90 -20.95 37.32 21.78
N GLU A 91 -20.70 37.23 20.47
CA GLU A 91 -21.28 38.16 19.48
C GLU A 91 -22.80 38.07 19.44
N LYS A 92 -23.35 36.85 19.50
CA LYS A 92 -24.80 36.61 19.57
C LYS A 92 -25.40 37.27 20.81
N GLN A 93 -24.83 37.04 21.99
CA GLN A 93 -25.31 37.65 23.24
C GLN A 93 -25.25 39.19 23.18
N ASN A 94 -24.17 39.74 22.64
CA ASN A 94 -24.02 41.18 22.45
C ASN A 94 -25.07 41.74 21.47
N LEU A 95 -25.35 41.01 20.39
CA LEU A 95 -26.35 41.40 19.41
C LEU A 95 -27.77 41.33 20.00
N GLU A 96 -28.12 40.28 20.74
CA GLU A 96 -29.41 40.16 21.43
C GLU A 96 -29.65 41.35 22.39
N GLN A 97 -28.62 41.74 23.16
CA GLN A 97 -28.70 42.92 24.03
C GLN A 97 -28.88 44.22 23.25
N LYS A 98 -28.12 44.41 22.16
CA LYS A 98 -28.22 45.60 21.30
C LYS A 98 -29.57 45.70 20.62
N VAL A 99 -30.11 44.59 20.13
CA VAL A 99 -31.44 44.54 19.50
C VAL A 99 -32.51 44.91 20.51
N ALA A 100 -32.47 44.36 21.73
CA ALA A 100 -33.41 44.70 22.78
C ALA A 100 -33.33 46.20 23.18
N GLN A 101 -32.13 46.77 23.28
CA GLN A 101 -31.94 48.19 23.55
C GLN A 101 -32.49 49.06 22.41
N LYS A 102 -32.10 48.77 21.17
CA LYS A 102 -32.55 49.53 20.00
C LYS A 102 -34.07 49.42 19.79
N ALA A 103 -34.68 48.29 20.10
CA ALA A 103 -36.13 48.12 20.07
C ALA A 103 -36.83 49.04 21.08
N LYS A 104 -36.28 49.17 22.30
CA LYS A 104 -36.79 50.12 23.30
C LYS A 104 -36.64 51.57 22.84
N ASP A 105 -35.49 51.93 22.26
CA ASP A 105 -35.25 53.29 21.74
C ASP A 105 -36.22 53.67 20.61
N LEU A 106 -36.61 52.68 19.80
CA LEU A 106 -37.60 52.85 18.73
C LEU A 106 -39.06 52.80 19.23
N GLY A 107 -39.28 52.63 20.54
CA GLY A 107 -40.61 52.64 21.16
C GLY A 107 -41.38 51.32 21.09
N TYR A 108 -40.72 50.21 20.73
CA TYR A 108 -41.35 48.88 20.76
C TYR A 108 -41.39 48.33 22.19
N VAL A 109 -42.52 47.74 22.57
CA VAL A 109 -42.76 47.16 23.91
C VAL A 109 -42.76 45.64 23.80
N ALA A 110 -42.08 44.97 24.73
CA ALA A 110 -42.11 43.51 24.81
C ALA A 110 -43.55 43.03 25.11
N PRO A 111 -44.08 42.04 24.38
CA PRO A 111 -45.39 41.46 24.68
C PRO A 111 -45.41 40.81 26.06
N ASP A 112 -46.56 40.86 26.75
CA ASP A 112 -46.78 40.15 28.01
C ASP A 112 -46.76 38.63 27.79
N GLU A 113 -46.26 37.86 28.76
CA GLU A 113 -46.01 36.40 28.62
C GLU A 113 -47.28 35.58 28.33
N ASN A 114 -48.47 36.17 28.56
CA ASN A 114 -49.77 35.56 28.31
C ASN A 114 -50.49 36.06 27.04
N ALA A 115 -49.86 36.95 26.25
CA ALA A 115 -50.48 37.51 25.06
C ALA A 115 -50.25 36.63 23.82
N THR A 116 -51.32 36.00 23.30
CA THR A 116 -51.25 35.25 22.04
C THR A 116 -51.16 36.20 20.85
N ILE A 117 -49.98 36.29 20.23
CA ILE A 117 -49.76 37.08 19.02
C ILE A 117 -50.23 36.25 17.81
N PHE A 118 -51.29 36.69 17.15
CA PHE A 118 -51.72 36.08 15.89
C PHE A 118 -50.86 36.58 14.73
N ILE A 119 -50.00 35.70 14.22
CA ILE A 119 -49.25 35.93 12.99
C ILE A 119 -50.08 35.33 11.83
N PRO A 120 -50.60 36.13 10.89
CA PRO A 120 -51.24 35.58 9.71
C PRO A 120 -50.19 34.83 8.90
N ALA A 121 -50.43 33.55 8.62
CA ALA A 121 -49.58 32.78 7.71
C ALA A 121 -49.61 33.48 6.34
N SER A 122 -48.47 34.00 5.91
CA SER A 122 -48.32 34.53 4.55
C SER A 122 -48.72 33.44 3.55
N PRO A 123 -49.58 33.74 2.57
CA PRO A 123 -49.96 32.74 1.57
C PRO A 123 -48.71 32.35 0.79
N LEU A 124 -48.41 31.04 0.83
CA LEU A 124 -47.42 30.37 0.01
C LEU A 124 -47.70 30.75 -1.46
N SER A 125 -46.87 31.63 -2.02
CA SER A 125 -46.86 31.92 -3.46
C SER A 125 -46.47 30.63 -4.18
N THR A 126 -47.50 29.87 -4.52
CA THR A 126 -47.43 28.71 -5.41
C THR A 126 -47.50 29.29 -6.81
N GLU A 127 -46.35 29.64 -7.36
CA GLU A 127 -46.17 30.23 -8.68
C GLU A 127 -44.88 29.61 -9.22
N GLY A 128 -44.84 28.76 -10.25
CA GLY A 128 -45.83 28.14 -11.12
C GLY A 128 -45.01 27.23 -12.05
N ASP A 129 -45.61 26.11 -12.46
CA ASP A 129 -45.08 25.19 -13.47
C ASP A 129 -44.77 25.90 -14.81
N ASN A 130 -43.59 25.60 -15.39
CA ASN A 130 -43.28 25.28 -16.80
C ASN A 130 -41.81 25.58 -17.16
#